data_AF-A0A938SLW8-F1
#
_entry.id   AF-A0A938SLW8-F1
#
_cell.length_a   1.000
_cell.length_b   1.000
_cell.length_c   1.000
_cell.angle_alpha   90.00
_cell.angle_beta   90.00
_cell.angle_gamma   90.00
#
_symmetry.space_group_name_H-M   'P 1'
#
loop_
_entity.id
_entity.type
_entity.pdbx_description
1 polymer ?
#
loop_
_entity_poly.entity_id
_entity_poly.type
_entity_poly.pdbx_seq_one_letter_code
_entity_poly.pdbx_strand_id
1 'polypeptide(L)'
;MRPIRVLLCFVALLAFATASAFALEINVGPDTLVLSSNVRHITVHSDYPFKQVDRTQTKVEVYVDNELKVIEVDRQWANSIGNLMVRCSKKAVGDAVGDFDGAKKTVKLKLTVVPKEGTAVSASDTIVVKK
;
A
#
# COMPACT_ATOMS: atom_id res chain seq x y z
N MET A 1 -44.35 -10.50 62.11
CA MET A 1 -43.85 -11.34 60.99
C MET A 1 -44.90 -11.33 59.89
N ARG A 2 -44.59 -10.74 58.74
CA ARG A 2 -45.43 -10.66 57.52
C ARG A 2 -44.50 -10.78 56.29
N PRO A 3 -44.99 -11.31 55.16
CA PRO A 3 -44.19 -12.12 54.25
C PRO A 3 -43.42 -11.34 53.18
N ILE A 4 -42.33 -11.97 52.77
CA ILE A 4 -41.48 -11.71 51.60
C ILE A 4 -42.34 -11.63 50.34
N ARG A 5 -42.24 -10.52 49.59
CA ARG A 5 -42.70 -10.45 48.19
C ARG A 5 -41.49 -10.45 47.26
N VAL A 6 -41.44 -11.57 46.55
CA VAL A 6 -40.57 -11.97 45.46
C VAL A 6 -40.64 -10.97 44.31
N LEU A 7 -39.45 -10.54 43.86
CA LEU A 7 -39.02 -10.45 42.47
C LEU A 7 -40.08 -10.04 41.43
N LEU A 8 -39.96 -8.82 40.90
CA LEU A 8 -40.35 -8.55 39.53
C LEU A 8 -39.14 -7.93 38.80
N CYS A 9 -38.34 -8.81 38.21
CA CYS A 9 -37.45 -8.50 37.10
C CYS A 9 -38.30 -7.90 35.97
N PHE A 10 -38.37 -6.57 35.90
CA PHE A 10 -38.77 -5.87 34.68
C PHE A 10 -37.52 -5.27 34.07
N VAL A 11 -36.80 -6.14 33.36
CA VAL A 11 -36.30 -5.93 32.00
C VAL A 11 -36.39 -4.45 31.56
N ALA A 12 -35.47 -3.63 32.07
CA ALA A 12 -34.99 -2.47 31.32
C ALA A 12 -33.91 -3.01 30.36
N LEU A 13 -34.36 -3.82 29.40
CA LEU A 13 -33.64 -3.97 28.14
C LEU A 13 -33.64 -2.57 27.51
N LEU A 14 -32.71 -1.71 27.92
CA LEU A 14 -32.22 -0.68 27.03
C LEU A 14 -31.52 -1.44 25.92
N ALA A 15 -32.31 -1.77 24.90
CA ALA A 15 -31.82 -1.98 23.56
C ALA A 15 -31.15 -0.67 23.12
N PHE A 16 -29.91 -0.46 23.57
CA PHE A 16 -28.92 0.19 22.73
C PHE A 16 -28.71 -0.76 21.56
N ALA A 17 -29.65 -0.75 20.62
CA ALA A 17 -29.37 -1.05 19.24
C ALA A 17 -28.29 -0.02 18.85
N THR A 18 -27.03 -0.43 19.01
CA THR A 18 -25.91 0.25 18.43
C THR A 18 -26.20 0.25 16.94
N ALA A 19 -26.72 1.39 16.47
CA ALA A 19 -26.85 1.67 15.06
C ALA A 19 -25.52 1.30 14.44
N SER A 20 -25.54 0.27 13.60
CA SER A 20 -24.42 -0.14 12.79
C SER A 20 -24.16 1.04 11.86
N ALA A 21 -23.42 2.03 12.35
CA ALA A 21 -22.96 3.12 11.53
C ALA A 21 -22.03 2.47 10.51
N PHE A 22 -22.56 2.23 9.32
CA PHE A 22 -21.75 1.90 8.16
C PHE A 22 -20.88 3.13 7.89
N ALA A 23 -19.72 3.17 8.53
CA ALA A 23 -18.67 4.10 8.17
C ALA A 23 -18.08 3.61 6.85
N LEU A 24 -18.40 4.32 5.76
CA LEU A 24 -17.75 4.12 4.48
C LEU A 24 -16.33 4.70 4.58
N GLU A 25 -15.35 3.83 4.78
CA GLU A 25 -13.94 4.20 4.70
C GLU A 25 -13.48 4.12 3.24
N ILE A 26 -13.25 5.28 2.61
CA ILE A 26 -12.68 5.36 1.27
C ILE A 26 -11.18 5.57 1.40
N ASN A 27 -10.41 4.50 1.21
CA ASN A 27 -8.95 4.60 1.12
C ASN A 27 -8.55 5.01 -0.30
N VAL A 28 -8.15 6.27 -0.45
CA VAL A 28 -7.65 6.81 -1.72
C VAL A 28 -6.19 6.42 -1.86
N GLY A 29 -5.89 5.58 -2.84
CA GLY A 29 -4.53 5.16 -3.16
C GLY A 29 -3.71 6.22 -3.87
N PRO A 30 -2.41 5.95 -4.11
CA PRO A 30 -1.69 6.69 -5.12
C PRO A 30 -2.43 6.57 -6.47
N ASP A 31 -2.57 7.66 -7.20
CA ASP A 31 -3.20 7.66 -8.53
C ASP A 31 -2.12 7.77 -9.61
N THR A 32 -1.14 8.64 -9.38
CA THR A 32 -0.02 8.85 -10.31
C THR A 32 1.28 8.24 -9.80
N LEU A 33 1.93 7.45 -10.68
CA LEU A 33 3.33 7.10 -10.52
C LEU A 33 4.17 7.79 -11.59
N VAL A 34 5.21 8.50 -11.17
CA VAL A 34 6.23 9.02 -12.08
C VAL A 34 7.55 8.33 -11.78
N LEU A 35 8.12 7.72 -12.82
CA LEU A 35 9.36 6.97 -12.69
C LEU A 35 10.53 7.81 -13.17
N SER A 36 11.53 7.93 -12.32
CA SER A 36 12.80 8.56 -12.66
C SER A 36 13.94 7.59 -12.41
N SER A 37 15.04 7.77 -13.14
CA SER A 37 16.09 6.78 -13.19
C SER A 37 17.46 7.44 -13.30
N ASN A 38 18.45 6.89 -12.58
CA ASN A 38 19.85 7.23 -12.76
C ASN A 38 20.68 5.96 -13.01
N VAL A 39 22.01 6.04 -13.00
CA VAL A 39 22.89 4.90 -13.30
C VAL A 39 22.59 3.67 -12.44
N ARG A 40 22.29 3.84 -11.14
CA ARG A 40 22.17 2.72 -10.20
C ARG A 40 20.76 2.47 -9.66
N HIS A 41 19.89 3.47 -9.71
CA HIS A 41 18.61 3.43 -9.01
C HIS A 41 17.44 3.81 -9.90
N ILE A 42 16.28 3.29 -9.53
CA ILE A 42 14.97 3.77 -9.98
C ILE A 42 14.32 4.45 -8.78
N THR A 43 13.71 5.60 -9.01
CA THR A 43 12.95 6.33 -8.01
C THR A 43 11.52 6.47 -8.50
N VAL A 44 10.61 5.92 -7.71
CA VAL A 44 9.16 5.98 -7.89
C VAL A 44 8.66 7.19 -7.11
N HIS A 45 8.10 8.16 -7.84
CA HIS A 45 7.41 9.30 -7.26
C HIS A 45 5.93 8.96 -7.23
N SER A 46 5.31 9.16 -6.08
CA SER A 46 3.88 9.00 -5.88
C SER A 46 3.29 10.33 -5.42
N ASP A 47 2.02 10.55 -5.72
CA ASP A 47 1.18 11.59 -5.15
C ASP A 47 0.69 11.28 -3.72
N TYR A 48 1.00 10.11 -3.18
CA TYR A 48 0.55 9.70 -1.85
C TYR A 48 1.28 10.47 -0.73
N PRO A 49 0.59 11.01 0.29
CA PRO A 49 1.22 11.79 1.36
C PRO A 49 2.18 10.97 2.23
N PHE A 50 3.47 11.34 2.28
CA PHE A 50 4.49 10.58 3.00
C PHE A 50 4.19 10.40 4.51
N LYS A 51 3.55 11.40 5.14
CA LYS A 51 3.22 11.38 6.58
C LYS A 51 2.19 10.31 6.96
N GLN A 52 1.38 9.85 6.00
CA GLN A 52 0.31 8.88 6.21
C GLN A 52 0.77 7.43 5.97
N VAL A 53 2.01 7.24 5.52
CA VAL A 53 2.56 5.92 5.15
C VAL A 53 3.11 5.19 6.38
N ASP A 54 2.78 3.90 6.52
CA ASP A 54 3.59 2.95 7.27
C ASP A 54 4.81 2.56 6.43
N ARG A 55 5.95 3.13 6.83
CA ARG A 55 7.22 2.97 6.12
C ARG A 55 7.76 1.56 6.18
N THR A 56 7.35 0.76 7.16
CA THR A 56 7.82 -0.63 7.32
C THR A 56 7.13 -1.60 6.36
N GLN A 57 5.97 -1.19 5.84
CA GLN A 57 5.13 -2.06 5.00
C GLN A 57 5.04 -1.60 3.54
N THR A 58 5.66 -0.47 3.19
CA THR A 58 5.72 0.01 1.81
C THR A 58 6.60 -0.91 0.96
N LYS A 59 6.05 -1.36 -0.18
CA LYS A 59 6.70 -2.34 -1.06
C LYS A 59 6.72 -1.84 -2.49
N VAL A 60 7.82 -2.11 -3.18
CA VAL A 60 7.89 -2.04 -4.64
C VAL A 60 7.86 -3.45 -5.17
N GLU A 61 6.96 -3.68 -6.11
CA GLU A 61 6.66 -4.98 -6.70
C GLU A 61 6.94 -4.88 -8.20
N VAL A 62 7.55 -5.91 -8.77
CA VAL A 62 7.68 -6.06 -10.22
C VAL A 62 6.96 -7.33 -10.63
N TYR A 63 6.08 -7.19 -11.61
CA TYR A 63 5.34 -8.29 -12.22
C TYR A 63 5.97 -8.61 -13.56
N VAL A 64 6.47 -9.83 -13.67
CA VAL A 64 7.12 -10.39 -14.85
C VAL A 64 6.29 -11.59 -15.27
N ASP A 65 5.68 -11.55 -16.46
CA ASP A 65 4.84 -12.65 -16.95
C ASP A 65 3.75 -13.08 -15.94
N ASN A 66 3.14 -12.09 -15.26
CA ASN A 66 2.17 -12.23 -14.17
C ASN A 66 2.70 -12.82 -12.85
N GLU A 67 3.99 -13.11 -12.75
CA GLU A 67 4.61 -13.47 -11.47
C GLU A 67 5.03 -12.23 -10.69
N LEU A 68 4.62 -12.18 -9.42
CA LEU A 68 5.03 -11.14 -8.48
C LEU A 68 6.44 -11.40 -7.95
N LYS A 69 7.33 -10.43 -8.09
CA LYS A 69 8.63 -10.36 -7.40
C LYS A 69 8.67 -9.08 -6.55
N VAL A 70 8.91 -9.23 -5.26
CA VAL A 70 9.04 -8.09 -4.33
C VAL A 70 10.48 -7.59 -4.36
N ILE A 71 10.65 -6.28 -4.49
CA ILE A 71 11.95 -5.61 -4.55
C ILE A 71 12.19 -4.86 -3.26
N GLU A 72 13.42 -4.98 -2.75
CA GLU A 72 13.85 -4.25 -1.58
C GLU A 72 13.86 -2.73 -1.84
N VAL A 73 13.33 -2.00 -0.87
CA VAL A 73 13.29 -0.54 -0.89
C VAL A 73 14.51 0.00 -0.16
N ASP A 74 15.44 0.62 -0.90
CA ASP A 74 16.67 1.19 -0.33
C ASP A 74 16.37 2.40 0.57
N ARG A 75 15.42 3.23 0.14
CA ARG A 75 15.12 4.51 0.81
C ARG A 75 13.69 4.97 0.51
N GLN A 76 13.07 5.58 1.50
CA GLN A 76 11.81 6.29 1.38
C GLN A 76 11.97 7.69 1.99
N TRP A 77 11.41 8.71 1.33
CA TRP A 77 11.42 10.10 1.81
C TRP A 77 10.27 10.90 1.21
N ALA A 78 10.07 12.12 1.71
CA ALA A 78 9.11 13.07 1.15
C ALA A 78 9.79 13.95 0.09
N ASN A 79 9.13 14.20 -1.05
CA ASN A 79 9.53 15.26 -1.97
C ASN A 79 9.29 16.66 -1.36
N SER A 80 9.59 17.72 -2.11
CA SER A 80 9.45 19.11 -1.66
C SER A 80 8.02 19.51 -1.26
N ILE A 81 7.00 18.80 -1.77
CA ILE A 81 5.58 19.06 -1.47
C ILE A 81 4.99 18.07 -0.45
N GLY A 82 5.79 17.14 0.08
CA GLY A 82 5.38 16.21 1.13
C GLY A 82 4.93 14.82 0.67
N ASN A 83 5.03 14.51 -0.62
CA ASN A 83 4.56 13.23 -1.17
C ASN A 83 5.65 12.16 -1.16
N LEU A 84 5.24 10.89 -1.15
CA LEU A 84 6.08 9.72 -1.04
C LEU A 84 6.99 9.57 -2.27
N MET A 85 8.29 9.47 -2.00
CA MET A 85 9.29 9.01 -2.93
C MET A 85 9.91 7.71 -2.43
N VAL A 86 10.00 6.72 -3.31
CA VAL A 86 10.58 5.41 -3.01
C VAL A 86 11.71 5.13 -3.98
N ARG A 87 12.88 4.72 -3.48
CA ARG A 87 14.03 4.32 -4.30
C ARG A 87 14.31 2.84 -4.15
N CYS A 88 14.54 2.19 -5.28
CA CYS A 88 15.03 0.82 -5.36
C CYS A 88 16.24 0.72 -6.30
N SER A 89 17.03 -0.33 -6.11
CA SER A 89 18.18 -0.63 -6.96
C SER A 89 17.75 -1.14 -8.33
N LYS A 90 18.40 -0.63 -9.40
CA LYS A 90 18.25 -1.20 -10.75
C LYS A 90 18.69 -2.65 -10.81
N LYS A 91 19.70 -3.02 -10.01
CA LYS A 91 20.18 -4.40 -9.95
C LYS A 91 19.05 -5.31 -9.46
N ALA A 92 18.35 -4.93 -8.40
CA ALA A 92 17.25 -5.72 -7.86
C ALA A 92 16.08 -5.86 -8.86
N VAL A 93 15.77 -4.80 -9.63
CA VAL A 93 14.81 -4.90 -10.74
C VAL A 93 15.31 -5.85 -11.82
N GLY A 94 16.58 -5.77 -12.22
CA GLY A 94 17.18 -6.67 -13.20
C GLY A 94 17.17 -8.14 -12.73
N ASP A 95 17.55 -8.39 -11.48
CA ASP A 95 17.53 -9.71 -10.86
C ASP A 95 16.10 -10.27 -10.82
N ALA A 96 15.09 -9.43 -10.54
CA ALA A 96 13.67 -9.82 -10.53
C ALA A 96 13.12 -10.13 -11.94
N VAL A 97 13.56 -9.38 -12.95
CA VAL A 97 13.20 -9.61 -14.37
C VAL A 97 13.83 -10.89 -14.89
N GLY A 98 15.03 -11.19 -14.42
CA GLY A 98 15.84 -12.33 -14.87
C GLY A 98 16.32 -12.16 -16.31
N ASP A 99 16.84 -13.24 -16.85
CA ASP A 99 17.20 -13.31 -18.26
C ASP A 99 15.95 -13.38 -19.15
N PHE A 100 16.05 -12.74 -20.31
CA PHE A 100 15.02 -12.77 -21.33
C PHE A 100 15.63 -12.74 -22.72
N ASP A 101 14.89 -13.29 -23.67
CA ASP A 101 15.25 -13.30 -25.09
C ASP A 101 15.01 -11.91 -25.70
N GLY A 102 15.98 -11.42 -26.47
CA GLY A 102 15.91 -10.13 -27.14
C GLY A 102 16.49 -8.94 -26.35
N ALA A 103 16.42 -7.76 -26.97
CA ALA A 103 17.07 -6.54 -26.45
C ALA A 103 16.26 -5.83 -25.35
N LYS A 104 14.96 -6.11 -25.22
CA LYS A 104 14.08 -5.47 -24.25
C LYS A 104 12.96 -6.39 -23.74
N LYS A 105 12.55 -6.22 -22.50
CA LYS A 105 11.37 -6.85 -21.88
C LYS A 105 10.50 -5.79 -21.21
N THR A 106 9.19 -5.87 -21.42
CA THR A 106 8.21 -5.00 -20.77
C THR A 106 7.75 -5.66 -19.49
N VAL A 107 7.80 -4.93 -18.36
CA VAL A 107 7.35 -5.42 -17.05
C VAL A 107 6.51 -4.36 -16.36
N LYS A 108 5.68 -4.78 -15.41
CA LYS A 108 4.83 -3.88 -14.64
C LYS A 108 5.43 -3.64 -13.27
N LEU A 109 5.67 -2.39 -12.93
CA LEU A 109 6.16 -1.97 -11.61
C LEU A 109 4.99 -1.40 -10.82
N LYS A 110 4.78 -1.92 -9.61
CA LYS A 110 3.68 -1.55 -8.73
C LYS A 110 4.25 -1.04 -7.42
N LEU A 111 3.73 0.09 -6.96
CA LEU A 111 3.97 0.62 -5.63
C LEU A 111 2.77 0.25 -4.76
N THR A 112 3.01 -0.53 -3.72
CA THR A 112 2.02 -0.83 -2.69
C THR A 112 2.37 0.01 -1.45
N VAL A 113 1.44 0.86 -1.05
CA VAL A 113 1.53 1.71 0.13
C VAL A 113 0.56 1.18 1.17
N VAL A 114 1.04 0.99 2.39
CA VAL A 114 0.16 0.71 3.53
C VAL A 114 0.02 2.00 4.33
N PRO A 115 -1.19 2.55 4.44
CA PRO A 115 -1.45 3.67 5.32
C PRO A 115 -1.20 3.29 6.79
N LYS A 116 -0.91 4.26 7.66
CA LYS A 116 -0.82 4.02 9.12
C LYS A 116 -2.13 3.52 9.71
N GLU A 117 -3.24 3.96 9.13
CA GLU A 117 -4.59 3.57 9.48
C GLU A 117 -5.31 3.27 8.16
N GLY A 118 -5.86 2.07 8.03
CA GLY A 118 -6.59 1.64 6.84
C GLY A 118 -5.96 0.47 6.10
N THR A 119 -6.41 0.25 4.86
CA THR A 119 -6.03 -0.89 4.02
C THR A 119 -4.95 -0.51 3.02
N ALA A 120 -4.12 -1.49 2.64
CA ALA A 120 -3.11 -1.30 1.60
C ALA A 120 -3.74 -0.81 0.29
N VAL A 121 -3.09 0.17 -0.33
CA VAL A 121 -3.47 0.80 -1.59
C VAL A 121 -2.29 0.75 -2.55
N SER A 122 -2.56 0.76 -3.85
CA SER A 122 -1.49 0.60 -4.83
C SER A 122 -1.76 1.25 -6.16
N ALA A 123 -0.69 1.69 -6.81
CA ALA A 123 -0.67 2.10 -8.20
C ALA A 123 0.39 1.31 -8.94
N SER A 124 0.27 1.25 -10.26
CA SER A 124 1.21 0.52 -11.11
C SER A 124 1.44 1.22 -12.43
N ASP A 125 2.67 1.15 -12.91
CA ASP A 125 3.06 1.63 -14.23
C ASP A 125 3.90 0.59 -14.96
N THR A 126 4.03 0.73 -16.28
CA THR A 126 4.75 -0.20 -17.14
C THR A 126 6.13 0.37 -17.47
N ILE A 127 7.17 -0.45 -17.30
CA ILE A 127 8.53 -0.10 -17.69
C ILE A 127 9.08 -1.04 -18.75
N VAL A 128 10.04 -0.53 -19.51
CA VAL A 128 10.81 -1.33 -20.46
C VAL A 128 12.22 -1.50 -19.92
N VAL A 129 12.58 -2.74 -19.61
CA VAL A 129 13.93 -3.14 -19.20
C VAL A 129 14.71 -3.53 -20.45
N LYS A 130 15.94 -3.02 -20.58
CA LYS A 130 16.83 -3.29 -21.72
C LYS A 130 18.14 -3.90 -21.21
N LYS A 131 18.72 -4.77 -22.05
CA LYS A 131 20.09 -5.28 -21.87
C LYS A 131 21.11 -4.29 -22.40
#